data_AF-A0A0F9ABA3-F1
#
_entry.id   AF-A0A0F9ABA3-F1
#
_cell.length_a   1.000
_cell.length_b   1.000
_cell.length_c   1.000
_cell.angle_alpha   90.00
_cell.angle_beta   90.00
_cell.angle_gamma   90.00
#
_symmetry.space_group_name_H-M   'P 1'
#
loop_
_entity.id
_entity.type
_entity.pdbx_description
1 polymer ?
#
loop_
_entity_poly.entity_id
_entity_poly.type
_entity_poly.pdbx_seq_one_letter_code
_entity_poly.pdbx_strand_id
1 'polypeptide(L)' 'MRALRHVIEMRTDPSAEEEIRLVFGMVADICLKEWPNIFQDMHIDPDGSVYFLNKKV' A
#
# COMPACT_ATOMS: atom_id res chain seq x y z
N MET A 1 4.61 10.48 -5.23
CA MET A 1 3.33 9.89 -4.78
C MET A 1 2.84 8.72 -5.63
N ARG A 2 2.73 8.83 -6.97
CA ARG A 2 2.29 7.70 -7.84
C ARG A 2 3.13 6.42 -7.69
N ALA A 3 4.45 6.56 -7.74
CA ALA A 3 5.37 5.42 -7.61
C ALA A 3 5.19 4.71 -6.26
N LEU A 4 5.01 5.47 -5.17
CA LEU A 4 4.88 4.91 -3.83
C LEU A 4 3.61 4.07 -3.69
N ARG A 5 2.46 4.58 -4.17
CA ARG A 5 1.21 3.81 -4.21
C ARG A 5 1.37 2.51 -5.00
N HIS A 6 1.92 2.61 -6.21
CA HIS A 6 2.12 1.45 -7.07
C HIS A 6 3.03 0.38 -6.46
N VAL A 7 4.14 0.80 -5.84
CA VAL A 7 5.07 -0.12 -5.20
C VAL A 7 4.45 -0.72 -3.93
N ILE A 8 3.70 0.04 -3.13
CA ILE A 8 2.97 -0.50 -1.98
C ILE A 8 2.01 -1.61 -2.42
N GLU A 9 1.19 -1.40 -3.46
CA GLU A 9 0.30 -2.46 -3.96
C GLU A 9 1.08 -3.72 -4.38
N MET A 10 2.11 -3.57 -5.22
CA MET A 10 2.88 -4.72 -5.72
C MET A 10 3.67 -5.45 -4.63
N ARG A 11 4.14 -4.74 -3.60
CA ARG A 11 5.03 -5.29 -2.58
C ARG A 11 4.31 -5.81 -1.35
N THR A 12 3.04 -5.46 -1.19
CA THR A 12 2.14 -6.05 -0.17
C THR A 12 1.31 -7.21 -0.73
N ASP A 13 1.32 -7.42 -2.05
CA ASP A 13 0.62 -8.54 -2.70
C ASP A 13 1.03 -9.91 -2.12
N PRO A 14 0.11 -10.87 -1.95
CA PRO A 14 0.41 -12.18 -1.38
C PRO A 14 1.50 -12.98 -2.12
N SER A 15 1.74 -12.70 -3.40
CA SER A 15 2.79 -13.31 -4.22
C SER A 15 4.19 -12.73 -3.98
N ALA A 16 4.30 -11.60 -3.28
CA ALA A 16 5.57 -11.00 -2.91
C ALA A 16 6.25 -11.73 -1.75
N GLU A 17 7.56 -11.59 -1.65
CA GLU A 17 8.37 -12.12 -0.55
C GLU A 17 7.91 -11.57 0.80
N GLU A 18 7.85 -12.44 1.83
CA GLU A 18 7.24 -12.11 3.12
C GLU A 18 7.88 -10.89 3.80
N GLU A 19 9.21 -10.81 3.82
CA GLU A 19 9.94 -9.68 4.41
C GLU A 19 9.55 -8.36 3.74
N ILE A 20 9.42 -8.37 2.41
CA ILE A 20 9.05 -7.20 1.62
C ILE A 20 7.60 -6.79 1.90
N ARG A 21 6.66 -7.74 2.06
CA ARG A 21 5.28 -7.42 2.45
C ARG A 21 5.22 -6.72 3.81
N LEU A 22 5.96 -7.22 4.79
CA LEU A 22 6.02 -6.63 6.13
C LEU A 22 6.58 -5.20 6.07
N VAL A 23 7.70 -5.00 5.38
CA VAL A 23 8.32 -3.66 5.25
C VAL A 23 7.38 -2.69 4.53
N PHE A 24 6.76 -3.09 3.42
CA PHE A 24 5.87 -2.20 2.67
C PHE A 24 4.52 -1.97 3.36
N GLY A 25 4.06 -2.89 4.19
CA GLY A 25 2.93 -2.65 5.11
C GLY A 25 3.23 -1.50 6.07
N MET A 26 4.41 -1.50 6.70
CA MET A 26 4.84 -0.38 7.56
C MET A 26 4.95 0.95 6.81
N VAL A 27 5.43 0.90 5.56
CA VAL A 27 5.48 2.09 4.69
C VAL A 27 4.07 2.60 4.38
N ALA A 28 3.11 1.71 4.13
CA ALA A 28 1.71 2.08 3.90
C ALA A 28 1.11 2.80 5.13
N ASP A 29 1.35 2.28 6.33
CA ASP A 29 0.91 2.90 7.59
C ASP A 29 1.48 4.31 7.78
N ILE A 30 2.79 4.48 7.52
CA ILE A 30 3.45 5.80 7.58
C ILE A 30 2.82 6.74 6.55
N CYS A 31 2.55 6.25 5.32
CA CYS A 31 1.96 7.06 4.27
C CYS A 31 0.55 7.57 4.63
N LEU A 32 -0.27 6.71 5.24
CA LEU A 32 -1.62 7.07 5.68
C LEU A 32 -1.57 8.10 6.82
N LYS A 33 -0.59 7.98 7.72
CA LYS A 33 -0.40 8.91 8.83
C LYS A 33 0.09 10.29 8.37
N GLU A 34 1.12 10.33 7.52
CA GLU A 34 1.78 11.58 7.15
C GLU A 34 1.05 12.30 5.99
N TRP A 35 0.38 11.55 5.11
CA TRP A 35 -0.33 12.11 3.96
C TRP A 35 -1.76 11.53 3.81
N PRO A 36 -2.64 11.67 4.82
CA PRO A 36 -3.96 11.04 4.82
C PRO A 36 -4.80 11.43 3.60
N ASN A 37 -4.76 12.69 3.16
CA ASN A 37 -5.51 13.14 1.99
C ASN A 37 -5.07 12.49 0.67
N ILE A 38 -3.84 11.99 0.59
CA ILE A 38 -3.28 11.35 -0.63
C ILE A 38 -3.52 9.84 -0.63
N PHE A 39 -3.63 9.23 0.56
CA PHE A 39 -3.82 7.80 0.77
C PHE A 39 -5.21 7.46 1.35
N GLN A 40 -6.16 8.40 1.30
CA GLN A 40 -7.50 8.23 1.86
C GLN A 40 -8.31 7.09 1.22
N ASP A 41 -7.94 6.68 0.01
CA ASP A 41 -8.56 5.60 -0.76
C ASP A 41 -7.77 4.28 -0.69
N MET A 42 -6.81 4.19 0.23
CA MET A 42 -6.02 3.00 0.51
C MET A 42 -6.83 2.02 1.37
N HIS A 43 -6.87 0.77 0.96
CA HIS A 43 -7.50 -0.33 1.69
C HIS A 43 -6.46 -1.41 2.01
N ILE A 44 -6.59 -1.98 3.21
CA ILE A 44 -5.76 -3.09 3.69
C ILE A 44 -6.69 -4.28 3.89
N ASP A 45 -6.44 -5.37 3.18
CA ASP A 45 -7.19 -6.61 3.33
C ASP A 45 -6.71 -7.41 4.56
N PRO A 46 -7.50 -8.40 5.03
CA PRO A 46 -7.12 -9.20 6.20
C PRO A 46 -5.80 -9.97 6.05
N ASP A 47 -5.34 -10.20 4.82
CA ASP A 47 -4.06 -10.83 4.52
C ASP A 47 -2.87 -9.86 4.48
N GLY A 48 -3.12 -8.57 4.73
CA GLY A 48 -2.13 -7.49 4.71
C GLY A 48 -1.86 -6.90 3.33
N SER A 49 -2.54 -7.37 2.28
CA SER A 49 -2.41 -6.80 0.94
C SER A 49 -3.07 -5.42 0.86
N VAL A 50 -2.46 -4.51 0.08
CA VAL A 50 -2.91 -3.12 -0.03
C VAL A 50 -3.34 -2.81 -1.46
N TYR A 51 -4.48 -2.13 -1.61
CA TYR A 51 -4.94 -1.60 -2.89
C TYR A 51 -5.56 -0.20 -2.76
N PHE A 52 -5.59 0.53 -3.87
CA PHE A 52 -6.19 1.85 -3.97
C PHE A 52 -7.45 1.82 -4.83
N LEU A 53 -8.55 2.39 -4.34
CA LEU A 53 -9.83 2.41 -5.07
C LEU A 53 -9.79 3.28 -6.33
N ASN A 54 -9.11 4.44 -6.28
CA ASN A 54 -9.11 5.38 -7.39
C ASN A 54 -7.92 5.14 -8.31
N LYS A 55 -8.07 4.20 -9.25
CA LYS A 55 -7.11 3.97 -10.32
C LYS A 55 -7.51 4.79 -11.55
N LYS A 56 -6.83 5.92 -11.79
CA LYS A 56 -6.84 6.52 -13.13
C LYS A 56 -5.96 5.64 -14.03
N VAL A 57 -6.62 4.96 -14.97
CA VAL A 57 -6.01 4.24 -16.10
C VAL A 57 -5.10 5.17 -16.88
#